data_AF-A0A383BKB5-F1
#
_entry.id   AF-A0A383BKB5-F1
#
_cell.length_a   1.000
_cell.length_b   1.000
_cell.length_c   1.000
_cell.angle_alpha   90.00
_cell.angle_beta   90.00
_cell.angle_gamma   90.00
#
_symmetry.space_group_name_H-M   'P 1'
#
loop_
_entity.id
_entity.type
_entity.pdbx_description
1 polymer ?
#
loop_
_entity_poly.entity_id
_entity_poly.type
_entity_poly.pdbx_seq_one_letter_code
_entity_poly.pdbx_strand_id
1 'polypeptide(L)'
;MNHIILAGDSIFDNCHWVPGDPDVATQVKSLFDSNDKVTLLAVDGDIINGVADQLKSLPDDATHLFVSVGGNDALSVLGEMQKTVPSIAEGFLHFHK
;
A
#
# COMPACT_ATOMS: atom_id res chain seq x y z
N MET A 1 23.86 -4.43 5.04
CA MET A 1 22.97 -4.76 3.92
C MET A 1 21.58 -4.40 4.34
N ASN A 2 20.97 -3.48 3.63
CA ASN A 2 19.58 -3.13 3.82
C ASN A 2 18.71 -4.13 3.07
N HIS A 3 17.59 -4.51 3.68
CA HIS A 3 16.55 -5.26 3.03
C HIS A 3 15.24 -4.49 3.23
N ILE A 4 14.78 -3.87 2.14
CA ILE A 4 13.61 -3.02 2.10
C ILE A 4 12.42 -3.87 1.66
N ILE A 5 11.37 -3.87 2.47
CA ILE A 5 10.12 -4.56 2.18
C ILE A 5 9.05 -3.53 1.85
N LEU A 6 8.35 -3.73 0.73
CA LEU A 6 7.24 -2.89 0.27
C LEU A 6 5.95 -3.70 0.36
N ALA A 7 5.07 -3.37 1.30
CA ALA A 7 3.76 -4.00 1.49
C ALA A 7 2.63 -2.98 1.30
N GLY A 8 1.44 -3.44 0.94
CA GLY A 8 0.28 -2.60 0.69
C GLY A 8 -0.36 -2.87 -0.66
N ASP A 9 -0.70 -1.81 -1.39
CA ASP A 9 -1.54 -1.89 -2.59
C ASP A 9 -0.78 -1.53 -3.90
N SER A 10 -1.55 -1.17 -4.92
CA SER A 10 -1.09 -0.78 -6.25
C SER A 10 -0.19 0.45 -6.29
N ILE A 11 -0.03 1.18 -5.19
CA ILE A 11 1.02 2.21 -5.10
C ILE A 11 2.41 1.58 -5.20
N PHE A 12 2.61 0.38 -4.65
CA PHE A 12 3.87 -0.35 -4.77
C PHE A 12 3.82 -1.45 -5.84
N ASP A 13 2.71 -2.19 -5.95
CA ASP A 13 2.50 -3.19 -7.01
C ASP A 13 1.95 -2.54 -8.28
N ASN A 14 2.74 -1.64 -8.88
CA ASN A 14 2.27 -0.74 -9.93
C ASN A 14 2.74 -1.10 -11.34
N CYS A 15 3.44 -2.23 -11.53
CA CYS A 15 4.09 -2.59 -12.80
C CYS A 15 3.11 -2.59 -14.00
N HIS A 16 1.89 -3.08 -13.81
CA HIS A 16 0.86 -3.08 -14.84
C HIS A 16 0.43 -1.66 -15.27
N TRP A 17 0.58 -0.68 -14.38
CA TRP A 17 0.11 0.70 -14.55
C TRP A 17 1.16 1.62 -15.19
N VAL A 18 2.42 1.18 -15.29
CA VAL A 18 3.53 1.98 -15.83
C VAL A 18 4.27 1.26 -16.97
N PRO A 19 3.57 0.84 -18.05
CA PRO A 19 4.20 0.11 -19.13
C PRO A 19 5.28 0.94 -19.83
N GLY A 20 6.51 0.43 -19.83
CA GLY A 20 7.68 1.08 -20.44
C GLY A 20 8.52 1.91 -19.47
N ASP A 21 8.03 2.14 -18.24
CA ASP A 21 8.74 2.81 -17.17
C ASP A 21 9.03 1.84 -16.01
N PRO A 22 10.07 2.09 -15.19
CA PRO A 22 10.35 1.24 -14.03
C PRO A 22 9.24 1.34 -12.98
N ASP A 23 8.78 0.20 -12.45
CA ASP A 23 7.87 0.16 -11.30
C ASP A 23 8.53 0.69 -10.01
N VAL A 24 7.73 0.94 -8.98
CA VAL A 24 8.23 1.55 -7.73
C VAL A 24 9.31 0.67 -7.08
N ALA A 25 9.15 -0.64 -7.07
CA ALA A 25 10.15 -1.54 -6.50
C ALA A 25 11.49 -1.43 -7.24
N THR A 26 11.46 -1.35 -8.57
CA THR A 26 12.63 -1.17 -9.43
C THR A 26 13.28 0.20 -9.20
N GLN A 27 12.49 1.26 -9.13
CA GLN A 27 12.99 2.61 -8.83
C GLN A 27 13.66 2.66 -7.46
N VAL A 28 13.02 2.13 -6.42
CA VAL A 28 13.59 2.05 -5.07
C VAL A 28 14.89 1.25 -5.11
N LYS A 29 14.93 0.08 -5.75
CA LYS A 29 16.14 -0.74 -5.86
C LYS A 29 17.29 0.01 -6.54
N SER A 30 16.99 0.85 -7.53
CA SER A 30 18.01 1.66 -8.24
C SER A 30 18.72 2.70 -7.35
N LEU A 31 18.14 3.06 -6.20
CA LEU A 31 18.70 4.03 -5.26
C LEU A 31 19.70 3.40 -4.27
N PHE A 32 19.81 2.07 -4.24
CA PHE A 32 20.66 1.34 -3.28
C PHE A 32 21.77 0.55 -3.96
N ASP A 33 22.78 0.20 -3.17
CA ASP A 33 23.91 -0.59 -3.62
C ASP A 33 23.48 -2.00 -4.06
N SER A 34 24.34 -2.66 -4.85
CA SER A 34 24.10 -4.02 -5.35
C SER A 34 23.84 -5.05 -4.26
N ASN A 35 24.43 -4.85 -3.07
CA ASN A 35 24.28 -5.74 -1.92
C ASN A 35 22.98 -5.53 -1.13
N ASP A 36 22.25 -4.45 -1.35
CA ASP A 36 20.96 -4.21 -0.71
C ASP A 36 19.84 -4.95 -1.46
N LYS A 37 18.72 -5.23 -0.78
CA LYS A 37 17.59 -5.96 -1.35
C LYS A 37 16.32 -5.13 -1.28
N VAL A 38 15.47 -5.28 -2.28
CA VAL A 38 14.09 -4.77 -2.26
C VAL A 38 13.17 -5.95 -2.56
N THR A 39 12.21 -6.20 -1.68
CA THR A 39 11.19 -7.24 -1.84
C THR A 39 9.82 -6.59 -1.83
N LEU A 40 9.07 -6.85 -2.90
CA LEU A 40 7.69 -6.43 -3.07
C LEU A 40 6.77 -7.53 -2.51
N LEU A 41 6.00 -7.19 -1.48
CA LEU A 41 4.92 -8.00 -0.91
C LEU A 41 3.53 -7.40 -1.20
N ALA A 42 3.48 -6.14 -1.64
CA ALA A 42 2.25 -5.45 -2.00
C ALA A 42 1.50 -6.18 -3.12
N VAL A 43 0.19 -5.99 -3.15
CA VAL A 43 -0.72 -6.64 -4.09
C VAL A 43 -1.69 -5.59 -4.64
N ASP A 44 -1.79 -5.47 -5.96
CA ASP A 44 -2.75 -4.56 -6.61
C ASP A 44 -4.19 -4.80 -6.10
N GLY A 45 -4.87 -3.70 -5.77
CA GLY A 45 -6.25 -3.69 -5.27
C GLY A 45 -6.43 -4.05 -3.79
N ASP A 46 -5.35 -4.33 -3.05
CA ASP A 46 -5.47 -4.76 -1.66
C ASP A 46 -5.92 -3.64 -0.72
N ILE A 47 -6.53 -4.04 0.41
CA ILE A 47 -7.06 -3.16 1.45
C ILE A 47 -6.27 -3.34 2.75
N ILE A 48 -6.52 -2.49 3.75
CA ILE A 48 -5.80 -2.51 5.04
C ILE A 48 -5.75 -3.91 5.65
N ASN A 49 -6.87 -4.65 5.60
CA ASN A 49 -6.96 -5.99 6.18
C ASN A 49 -6.08 -7.04 5.46
N GLY A 50 -5.80 -6.88 4.17
CA GLY A 50 -4.99 -7.81 3.41
C GLY A 50 -3.49 -7.74 3.72
N VAL A 51 -3.02 -6.61 4.26
CA VAL A 51 -1.61 -6.46 4.67
C VAL A 51 -1.19 -7.51 5.69
N ALA A 52 -2.08 -7.95 6.57
CA ALA A 52 -1.78 -9.01 7.54
C ALA A 52 -1.39 -10.33 6.85
N ASP A 53 -2.00 -10.65 5.70
CA ASP A 53 -1.66 -11.83 4.91
C ASP A 53 -0.34 -11.64 4.14
N GLN A 54 -0.07 -10.44 3.62
CA GLN A 54 1.21 -10.11 2.98
C GLN A 54 2.38 -10.29 3.95
N LEU A 55 2.22 -9.85 5.20
CA LEU A 55 3.27 -9.95 6.23
C LEU A 55 3.57 -11.39 6.68
N LYS A 56 2.75 -12.38 6.32
CA LYS A 56 3.10 -13.80 6.52
C LYS A 56 4.29 -14.24 5.66
N SER A 57 4.55 -13.50 4.58
CA SER A 57 5.69 -13.72 3.67
C SER A 57 6.87 -12.78 3.99
N LEU A 58 6.86 -12.10 5.14
CA LEU A 58 7.93 -11.19 5.55
C LEU A 58 9.25 -11.97 5.74
N PRO A 59 10.34 -11.61 5.05
CA PRO A 59 11.64 -12.26 5.23
C PRO A 59 12.26 -11.95 6.61
N ASP A 60 12.92 -12.94 7.21
CA ASP A 60 13.60 -12.80 8.50
C ASP A 60 14.78 -11.79 8.46
N ASP A 61 15.35 -11.55 7.28
CA ASP A 61 16.44 -10.59 7.08
C ASP A 61 15.94 -9.19 6.70
N ALA A 62 14.64 -8.91 6.80
CA ALA A 62 14.07 -7.59 6.59
C ALA A 62 14.66 -6.57 7.58
N THR A 63 15.13 -5.42 7.08
CA THR A 63 15.65 -4.34 7.93
C THR A 63 14.74 -3.12 7.98
N HIS A 64 13.95 -2.89 6.92
CA HIS A 64 12.99 -1.81 6.83
C HIS A 64 11.70 -2.31 6.17
N LEU A 65 10.56 -1.91 6.72
CA LEU A 65 9.23 -2.21 6.18
C LEU A 65 8.51 -0.89 5.90
N PHE A 66 8.01 -0.75 4.67
CA PHE A 66 7.16 0.35 4.25
C PHE A 66 5.78 -0.21 3.91
N VAL A 67 4.74 0.46 4.40
CA VAL A 67 3.35 0.08 4.15
C VAL A 67 2.63 1.27 3.51
N SER A 68 2.05 1.04 2.34
CA SER A 68 1.19 2.02 1.65
C SER A 68 -0.12 1.34 1.29
N VAL A 69 -1.17 1.58 2.08
CA VAL A 69 -2.49 0.97 1.91
C VAL A 69 -3.58 1.90 2.46
N GLY A 70 -4.83 1.67 2.08
CA GLY A 70 -6.00 2.39 2.59
C GLY A 70 -6.74 3.18 1.51
N GLY A 71 -6.12 3.38 0.34
CA GLY A 71 -6.78 4.03 -0.80
C GLY A 71 -7.99 3.23 -1.28
N ASN A 72 -7.85 1.90 -1.36
CA ASN A 72 -8.95 1.01 -1.74
C ASN A 72 -10.06 0.94 -0.68
N ASP A 73 -9.71 1.00 0.61
CA ASP A 73 -10.68 1.11 1.71
C ASP A 73 -11.50 2.40 1.57
N ALA A 74 -10.83 3.55 1.39
CA ALA A 74 -11.49 4.83 1.17
C ALA A 74 -12.34 4.84 -0.11
N LEU A 75 -11.86 4.23 -1.20
CA LEU A 75 -12.61 4.11 -2.45
C LEU A 75 -13.93 3.35 -2.25
N SER A 76 -13.92 2.31 -1.40
CA SER A 76 -15.12 1.51 -1.10
C SER A 76 -16.23 2.31 -0.40
N VAL A 77 -15.88 3.39 0.29
CA VAL A 77 -16.81 4.27 1.01
C VAL A 77 -16.90 5.67 0.41
N LEU A 78 -16.32 5.90 -0.78
CA LEU A 78 -16.24 7.20 -1.41
C LEU A 78 -17.60 7.87 -1.59
N GLY A 79 -18.63 7.08 -1.90
CA GLY A 79 -20.00 7.57 -2.02
C GLY A 79 -20.57 8.16 -0.72
N GLU A 80 -20.22 7.60 0.44
CA GLU A 80 -20.56 8.19 1.74
C GLU A 80 -19.72 9.43 2.04
N MET A 81 -18.41 9.39 1.74
CA MET A 81 -17.51 10.53 1.96
C MET A 81 -17.87 11.78 1.15
N GLN A 82 -18.56 11.62 0.02
CA GLN A 82 -19.01 12.72 -0.84
C GLN A 82 -20.34 13.35 -0.42
N LYS A 83 -21.04 12.80 0.58
CA LYS A 83 -22.32 13.36 1.03
C LYS A 83 -22.13 14.66 1.82
N THR A 84 -22.89 15.68 1.45
CA THR A 84 -23.00 16.89 2.25
C THR A 84 -23.78 16.58 3.53
N VAL A 85 -23.19 16.91 4.68
CA VAL A 85 -23.82 16.84 6.00
C VAL A 85 -23.74 18.20 6.69
N PRO A 86 -24.71 18.57 7.53
CA PRO A 86 -24.73 19.85 8.24
C PRO A 86 -23.70 19.93 9.37
N SER A 87 -23.11 18.81 9.80
CA SER A 87 -22.06 18.79 10.82
C SER A 87 -21.12 17.57 10.70
N ILE A 88 -19.92 17.68 11.27
CA ILE A 88 -18.97 16.56 11.40
C ILE A 88 -19.60 15.37 12.17
N ALA A 89 -20.40 15.67 13.20
CA ALA A 89 -21.07 14.65 14.01
C ALA A 89 -22.02 13.78 13.17
N GLU A 90 -22.82 14.40 12.29
CA GLU A 90 -23.66 13.64 11.34
C GLU A 90 -22.83 12.84 10.35
N GLY A 91 -21.71 13.39 9.88
CA GLY A 91 -20.78 12.66 9.02
C GLY A 91 -20.26 11.37 9.66
N PHE A 92 -19.88 11.39 10.94
CA PHE A 92 -19.43 10.18 11.65
C PHE A 92 -20.53 9.12 11.80
N LEU A 93 -21.81 9.51 11.90
CA LEU A 93 -22.91 8.54 11.99
C LEU A 93 -23.04 7.67 10.73
N HIS A 94 -22.58 8.14 9.57
CA HIS A 94 -22.59 7.35 8.33
C HIS A 94 -21.59 6.19 8.36
N PHE A 95 -20.56 6.27 9.21
CA PHE A 95 -19.51 5.25 9.37
C PHE A 95 -19.64 4.45 10.67
N HIS A 96 -20.58 4.83 11.53
CA HIS A 96 -20.92 4.08 12.73
C HIS A 96 -21.83 2.90 12.36
N LYS A 97 -21.31 1.69 12.53
CA LYS A 97 -22.11 0.46 12.69
C LYS A 97 -21.97 -0.04 14.12
#